data_AF-A0AAW2T7P4-F1
#
_entry.id   AF-A0AAW2T7P4-F1
#
_cell.length_a   1.000
_cell.length_b   1.000
_cell.length_c   1.000
_cell.angle_alpha   90.00
_cell.angle_beta   90.00
_cell.angle_gamma   90.00
#
_symmetry.space_group_name_H-M   'P 1'
#
loop_
_entity.id
_entity.type
_entity.pdbx_description
1 polymer ?
#
loop_
_entity_poly.entity_id
_entity_poly.type
_entity_poly.pdbx_seq_one_letter_code
_entity_poly.pdbx_strand_id
1 'polypeptide(L)'
;MVGQDPESPRRAASPSGQAAIPEDETSRLAGTIHEPKAYGGARDGKEVENLLFDMEQYFLPANVEDEVRKVSTATMYLTGDAKLWWRTRYSEIQANQVRLDTWALLREAIRVHFFPENVEYNTRWALQKLEHTDSMQDYVKSFSVLILDI
;
A
#
# COMPACT_ATOMS: atom_id res chain seq x y z
N MET A 1 18.26 -61.22 -55.93
CA MET A 1 19.38 -60.74 -55.09
C MET A 1 18.91 -59.50 -54.36
N VAL A 2 19.20 -59.50 -53.06
CA VAL A 2 18.65 -58.63 -52.01
C VAL A 2 19.01 -57.16 -52.25
N GLY A 3 18.00 -56.28 -52.26
CA GLY A 3 18.21 -54.84 -52.14
C GLY A 3 18.39 -54.48 -50.67
N GLN A 4 19.61 -54.10 -50.29
CA GLN A 4 19.96 -53.60 -48.96
C GLN A 4 19.83 -52.07 -48.96
N ASP A 5 18.90 -51.57 -48.17
CA ASP A 5 18.87 -50.17 -47.70
C ASP A 5 20.10 -49.85 -46.86
N PRO A 6 20.86 -48.77 -47.16
CA PRO A 6 21.86 -48.27 -46.23
C PRO A 6 21.23 -47.23 -45.29
N GLU A 7 21.17 -47.61 -44.02
CA GLU A 7 21.53 -46.83 -42.82
C GLU A 7 21.27 -45.31 -42.80
N SER A 8 20.41 -44.88 -41.87
CA SER A 8 20.33 -43.52 -41.31
C SER A 8 20.57 -43.56 -39.80
N PRO A 9 20.97 -42.47 -39.13
CA PRO A 9 22.20 -41.70 -39.34
C PRO A 9 22.96 -41.52 -38.01
N ARG A 10 24.30 -41.38 -38.04
CA ARG A 10 25.06 -40.80 -36.92
C ARG A 10 25.93 -39.65 -37.39
N ARG A 11 25.55 -38.42 -37.02
CA ARG A 11 26.51 -37.32 -36.88
C ARG A 11 26.13 -36.41 -35.73
N ALA A 12 27.14 -36.15 -34.91
CA ALA A 12 27.06 -35.55 -33.59
C ALA A 12 27.10 -34.01 -33.60
N ALA A 13 26.71 -33.48 -32.44
CA ALA A 13 27.21 -32.27 -31.78
C ALA A 13 26.80 -30.89 -32.31
N SER A 14 25.97 -30.23 -31.49
CA SER A 14 26.17 -28.83 -31.08
C SER A 14 25.49 -28.62 -29.72
N PRO A 15 26.22 -28.39 -28.62
CA PRO A 15 25.67 -27.77 -27.43
C PRO A 15 25.99 -26.28 -27.53
N SER A 16 25.22 -25.52 -28.30
CA SER A 16 25.19 -24.07 -28.11
C SER A 16 24.16 -23.81 -27.03
N GLY A 17 24.66 -23.65 -25.80
CA GLY A 17 23.89 -23.23 -24.65
C GLY A 17 23.23 -21.90 -24.92
N GLN A 18 22.00 -21.94 -25.41
CA GLN A 18 21.00 -21.06 -24.84
C GLN A 18 20.75 -21.61 -23.44
N ALA A 19 21.49 -21.05 -22.49
CA ALA A 19 20.99 -20.94 -21.13
C ALA A 19 19.64 -20.25 -21.29
N ALA A 20 18.57 -21.06 -21.34
CA ALA A 20 17.25 -20.61 -21.00
C ALA A 20 17.45 -19.94 -19.64
N ILE A 21 17.40 -18.62 -19.65
CA ILE A 21 17.30 -17.86 -18.41
C ILE A 21 16.09 -18.49 -17.73
N PRO A 22 16.25 -19.16 -16.58
CA PRO A 22 15.11 -19.78 -15.93
C PRO A 22 14.07 -18.68 -15.75
N GLU A 23 12.85 -18.96 -16.21
CA GLU A 23 11.71 -18.04 -16.23
C GLU A 23 11.40 -17.48 -14.82
N ASP A 24 12.00 -18.11 -13.80
CA ASP A 24 12.15 -17.69 -12.41
C ASP A 24 12.87 -16.34 -12.22
N GLU A 25 13.88 -15.98 -13.02
CA GLU A 25 14.64 -14.73 -12.84
C GLU A 25 13.89 -13.50 -13.38
N THR A 26 13.13 -13.66 -14.46
CA THR A 26 12.11 -12.67 -14.90
C THR A 26 10.97 -12.53 -13.89
N SER A 27 10.68 -13.59 -13.12
CA SER A 27 9.68 -13.58 -12.05
C SER A 27 10.18 -12.87 -10.79
N ARG A 28 11.50 -12.78 -10.58
CA ARG A 28 12.10 -12.06 -9.43
C ARG A 28 12.05 -10.53 -9.59
N LEU A 29 11.84 -10.03 -10.80
CA LEU A 29 11.64 -8.60 -11.09
C LEU A 29 10.16 -8.23 -11.30
N ALA A 30 9.27 -9.23 -11.44
CA ALA A 30 7.82 -9.05 -11.42
C ALA A 30 7.37 -8.87 -9.96
N GLY A 31 7.65 -7.69 -9.42
CA GLY A 31 7.35 -7.30 -8.04
C GLY A 31 5.98 -7.81 -7.58
N THR A 32 6.01 -8.64 -6.56
CA THR A 32 4.84 -9.20 -5.89
C THR A 32 3.89 -8.06 -5.53
N ILE A 33 2.76 -7.95 -6.22
CA ILE A 33 1.63 -7.15 -5.73
C ILE A 33 1.22 -7.82 -4.43
N HIS A 34 1.61 -7.24 -3.30
CA HIS A 34 1.19 -7.72 -1.99
C HIS A 34 -0.31 -7.41 -1.88
N GLU A 35 -1.14 -8.43 -1.79
CA GLU A 35 -2.58 -8.24 -1.60
C GLU A 35 -2.80 -7.63 -0.20
N PRO A 36 -3.46 -6.46 -0.10
CA PRO A 36 -3.67 -5.83 1.18
C PRO A 36 -4.51 -6.71 2.11
N LYS A 37 -4.14 -6.76 3.38
CA LYS A 37 -4.92 -7.50 4.37
C LYS A 37 -6.21 -6.75 4.70
N ALA A 38 -7.31 -7.49 4.84
CA ALA A 38 -8.56 -6.92 5.32
C ALA A 38 -8.42 -6.38 6.76
N TYR A 39 -8.90 -5.16 6.99
CA TYR A 39 -8.82 -4.48 8.28
C TYR A 39 -10.19 -4.49 8.97
N GLY A 40 -10.22 -4.97 10.22
CA GLY A 40 -11.46 -5.19 10.97
C GLY A 40 -11.96 -4.00 11.79
N GLY A 41 -11.19 -2.90 11.87
CA GLY A 41 -11.52 -1.75 12.72
C GLY A 41 -10.95 -1.80 14.13
N ALA A 42 -9.95 -2.65 14.40
CA ALA A 42 -9.27 -2.67 15.68
C ALA A 42 -8.59 -1.32 15.95
N ARG A 43 -8.84 -0.70 17.11
CA ARG A 43 -8.23 0.59 17.48
C ARG A 43 -6.77 0.44 17.94
N ASP A 44 -5.97 -0.14 17.05
CA ASP A 44 -4.55 -0.41 17.23
C ASP A 44 -3.79 0.34 16.12
N GLY A 45 -2.92 1.27 16.54
CA GLY A 45 -2.14 2.07 15.60
C GLY A 45 -1.25 1.24 14.67
N LYS A 46 -0.79 0.06 15.13
CA LYS A 46 0.00 -0.85 14.30
C LYS A 46 -0.83 -1.46 13.18
N GLU A 47 -2.05 -1.91 13.47
CA GLU A 47 -2.93 -2.46 12.42
C GLU A 47 -3.37 -1.39 11.43
N VAL A 48 -3.59 -0.16 11.90
CA VAL A 48 -3.90 0.97 11.02
C VAL A 48 -2.73 1.30 10.11
N GLU A 49 -1.50 1.45 10.63
CA GLU A 49 -0.33 1.70 9.75
C GLU A 49 -0.08 0.57 8.78
N ASN A 50 -0.25 -0.69 9.19
CA ASN A 50 -0.11 -1.83 8.29
C ASN A 50 -1.10 -1.74 7.12
N LEU A 51 -2.38 -1.44 7.38
CA LEU A 51 -3.37 -1.25 6.31
C LEU A 51 -2.94 -0.13 5.36
N LEU A 52 -2.54 1.02 5.89
CA LEU A 52 -2.18 2.18 5.08
C LEU A 52 -0.94 1.91 4.22
N PHE A 53 0.06 1.26 4.81
CA PHE A 53 1.26 0.85 4.12
C PHE A 53 0.95 -0.19 3.03
N ASP A 54 0.16 -1.22 3.32
CA ASP A 54 -0.24 -2.24 2.37
C ASP A 54 -0.98 -1.63 1.16
N MET A 55 -1.85 -0.64 1.38
CA MET A 55 -2.54 0.07 0.31
C MET A 55 -1.58 0.90 -0.55
N GLU A 56 -0.63 1.61 0.06
CA GLU A 56 0.38 2.37 -0.68
C GLU A 56 1.26 1.43 -1.54
N GLN A 57 1.65 0.29 -0.98
CA GLN A 57 2.38 -0.74 -1.73
C GLN A 57 1.53 -1.39 -2.83
N TYR A 58 0.20 -1.43 -2.69
CA TYR A 58 -0.69 -1.90 -3.73
C TYR A 58 -0.86 -0.87 -4.86
N PHE A 59 -0.92 0.43 -4.54
CA PHE A 59 -1.11 1.49 -5.53
C PHE A 59 0.14 1.72 -6.39
N LEU A 60 1.34 1.51 -5.84
CA LEU A 60 2.62 1.73 -6.52
C LEU A 60 2.78 0.88 -7.80
N PRO A 61 2.63 -0.46 -7.79
CA PRO A 61 2.71 -1.29 -9.01
C PRO A 61 1.48 -1.15 -9.91
N ALA A 62 0.32 -0.83 -9.33
CA ALA A 62 -0.95 -0.79 -10.07
C ALA A 62 -1.16 0.51 -10.89
N ASN A 63 -0.24 1.47 -10.80
CA ASN A 63 -0.30 2.81 -11.43
C ASN A 63 -1.69 3.47 -11.29
N VAL A 64 -2.32 3.29 -10.13
CA VAL A 64 -3.63 3.88 -9.84
C VAL A 64 -3.38 5.35 -9.52
N GLU A 65 -3.43 6.22 -10.52
CA GLU A 65 -3.31 7.68 -10.32
C GLU A 65 -4.63 8.31 -9.89
N ASP A 66 -5.75 7.66 -10.22
CA ASP A 66 -7.09 8.14 -9.89
C ASP A 66 -7.37 8.01 -8.38
N GLU A 67 -7.42 9.17 -7.73
CA GLU A 67 -7.69 9.32 -6.29
C GLU A 67 -9.02 8.69 -5.86
N VAL A 68 -10.06 8.79 -6.69
CA VAL A 68 -11.38 8.19 -6.40
C VAL A 68 -11.28 6.67 -6.43
N ARG A 69 -10.50 6.13 -7.37
CA ARG A 69 -10.22 4.69 -7.43
C ARG A 69 -9.39 4.22 -6.24
N LYS A 70 -8.39 4.99 -5.79
CA LYS A 70 -7.62 4.65 -4.57
C LYS A 70 -8.54 4.54 -3.36
N VAL A 71 -9.40 5.53 -3.15
CA VAL A 71 -10.40 5.54 -2.07
C VAL A 71 -11.34 4.34 -2.18
N SER A 72 -11.87 4.09 -3.38
CA SER A 72 -12.76 2.93 -3.62
C SER A 72 -12.05 1.60 -3.32
N THR A 73 -10.82 1.41 -3.78
CA THR A 73 -10.06 0.19 -3.55
C THR A 73 -9.77 0.00 -2.06
N ALA A 74 -9.22 1.00 -1.38
CA ALA A 74 -8.90 0.87 0.04
C ALA A 74 -10.13 0.57 0.91
N THR A 75 -11.28 1.15 0.55
CA THR A 75 -12.54 0.93 1.29
C THR A 75 -13.13 -0.45 1.07
N MET A 76 -12.78 -1.15 -0.03
CA MET A 76 -13.16 -2.56 -0.24
C MET A 76 -12.51 -3.49 0.78
N TYR A 77 -11.30 -3.18 1.24
CA TYR A 77 -10.56 -3.96 2.24
C TYR A 77 -10.94 -3.62 3.68
N LEU A 78 -11.84 -2.67 3.90
CA LEU A 78 -12.43 -2.43 5.22
C LEU A 78 -13.50 -3.49 5.52
N THR A 79 -13.42 -4.06 6.71
CA THR A 79 -14.30 -5.10 7.24
C THR A 79 -14.68 -4.77 8.69
N GLY A 80 -15.62 -5.52 9.27
CA GLY A 80 -16.04 -5.32 10.66
C GLY A 80 -16.49 -3.88 10.95
N ASP A 81 -15.96 -3.32 12.04
CA ASP A 81 -16.29 -1.98 12.53
C ASP A 81 -15.77 -0.89 11.59
N ALA A 82 -14.65 -1.13 10.91
CA ALA A 82 -14.14 -0.21 9.88
C ALA A 82 -15.11 -0.03 8.72
N LYS A 83 -15.81 -1.11 8.33
CA LYS A 83 -16.81 -1.05 7.26
C LYS A 83 -18.08 -0.31 7.71
N LEU A 84 -18.47 -0.44 8.98
CA LEU A 84 -19.58 0.32 9.55
C LEU A 84 -19.27 1.82 9.56
N TRP A 85 -18.08 2.20 10.03
CA TRP A 85 -17.62 3.58 9.99
C TRP A 85 -17.63 4.15 8.56
N TRP A 86 -17.11 3.40 7.59
CA TRP A 86 -17.11 3.84 6.19
C TRP A 86 -18.51 4.05 5.64
N ARG A 87 -19.50 3.22 6.01
CA ARG A 87 -20.90 3.43 5.58
C ARG A 87 -21.46 4.76 6.07
N THR A 88 -21.15 5.15 7.30
CA THR A 88 -21.53 6.47 7.83
C THR A 88 -20.88 7.58 7.04
N ARG A 89 -19.56 7.53 6.83
CA ARG A 89 -18.83 8.54 6.03
C ARG A 89 -19.30 8.60 4.57
N TYR A 90 -19.56 7.46 3.95
CA TYR A 90 -20.09 7.40 2.59
C TYR A 90 -21.43 8.11 2.46
N SER A 91 -22.30 7.97 3.47
CA SER A 91 -23.59 8.67 3.52
C SER A 91 -23.41 10.19 3.65
N GLU A 92 -22.43 10.65 4.44
CA GLU A 92 -22.08 12.08 4.57
C GLU A 92 -21.50 12.66 3.27
N ILE A 93 -20.72 11.87 2.52
CA ILE A 93 -20.20 12.26 1.20
C ILE A 93 -21.37 12.42 0.21
N GLN A 94 -22.32 11.47 0.19
CA GLN A 94 -23.52 11.56 -0.65
C GLN A 94 -24.40 12.76 -0.28
N ALA A 95 -24.47 13.10 1.01
CA ALA A 95 -25.11 14.31 1.50
C ALA A 95 -24.29 15.59 1.25
N ASN A 96 -23.13 15.47 0.60
CA ASN A 96 -22.21 16.56 0.27
C ASN A 96 -21.69 17.33 1.50
N GLN A 97 -21.71 16.69 2.68
CA GLN A 97 -21.29 17.26 3.96
C GLN A 97 -19.79 17.11 4.21
N VAL A 98 -19.19 16.03 3.71
CA VAL A 98 -17.76 15.72 3.87
C VAL A 98 -17.16 15.39 2.51
N ARG A 99 -15.92 15.84 2.24
CA ARG A 99 -15.15 15.44 1.06
C ARG A 99 -14.05 14.46 1.47
N LEU A 100 -14.17 13.22 1.01
CA LEU A 100 -13.16 12.14 1.15
C LEU A 100 -12.89 11.55 -0.24
N ASP A 101 -12.62 12.42 -1.21
CA ASP A 101 -12.38 12.10 -2.61
C ASP A 101 -10.91 11.78 -2.92
N THR A 102 -10.02 11.99 -1.95
CA THR A 102 -8.58 11.71 -2.08
C THR A 102 -8.08 10.70 -1.07
N TRP A 103 -7.05 9.95 -1.46
CA TRP A 103 -6.37 8.98 -0.60
C TRP A 103 -5.80 9.63 0.66
N ALA A 104 -5.22 10.83 0.53
CA ALA A 104 -4.68 11.57 1.67
C ALA A 104 -5.74 11.89 2.73
N LEU A 105 -6.94 12.34 2.30
CA LEU A 105 -8.04 12.63 3.20
C LEU A 105 -8.59 11.36 3.86
N LEU A 106 -8.72 10.26 3.10
CA LEU A 106 -9.12 8.98 3.66
C LEU A 106 -8.10 8.48 4.70
N ARG A 107 -6.81 8.57 4.40
CA ARG A 107 -5.72 8.14 5.28
C ARG A 107 -5.77 8.88 6.62
N GLU A 108 -5.89 10.20 6.59
CA GLU A 108 -6.03 11.01 7.80
C GLU A 108 -7.33 10.69 8.56
N ALA A 109 -8.46 10.50 7.86
CA ALA A 109 -9.72 10.16 8.50
C ALA A 109 -9.71 8.79 9.20
N ILE A 110 -9.08 7.78 8.56
CA ILE A 110 -8.86 6.46 9.17
C ILE A 110 -7.97 6.62 10.40
N ARG A 111 -6.88 7.39 10.29
CA ARG A 111 -5.98 7.63 11.42
C ARG A 111 -6.70 8.24 12.61
N VAL A 112 -7.42 9.35 12.41
CA VAL A 112 -8.15 10.04 13.48
C VAL A 112 -9.19 9.15 14.15
N HIS A 113 -9.86 8.27 13.40
CA HIS A 113 -10.93 7.45 13.98
C HIS A 113 -10.43 6.19 14.69
N PHE A 114 -9.47 5.49 14.06
CA PHE A 114 -9.02 4.17 14.47
C PHE A 114 -7.70 4.15 15.22
N PHE A 115 -6.94 5.25 15.26
CA PHE A 115 -5.85 5.27 16.21
C PHE A 115 -6.40 5.26 17.63
N PRO A 116 -5.84 4.43 18.52
CA PRO A 116 -6.02 4.68 19.94
C PRO A 116 -5.49 6.08 20.21
N GLU A 117 -6.14 6.81 21.12
CA GLU A 117 -5.75 8.14 21.61
C GLU A 117 -4.41 8.06 22.38
N ASN A 118 -3.40 7.46 21.76
CA ASN A 118 -2.06 7.38 22.26
C ASN A 118 -1.38 8.66 21.82
N VAL A 119 -1.40 9.65 22.72
CA VAL A 119 -0.79 10.96 22.55
C VAL A 119 0.62 10.81 21.99
N GLU A 120 1.36 9.77 22.41
CA GLU A 120 2.70 9.46 21.92
C GLU A 120 2.79 9.21 20.40
N TYR A 121 1.81 8.53 19.79
CA TYR A 121 1.81 8.32 18.34
C TYR A 121 1.44 9.62 17.62
N ASN A 122 0.40 10.32 18.05
CA ASN A 122 0.02 11.62 17.47
C ASN A 122 1.18 12.60 17.58
N THR A 123 1.88 12.61 18.71
CA THR A 123 3.06 13.42 18.94
C THR A 123 4.19 13.04 17.99
N ARG A 124 4.50 11.75 17.84
CA ARG A 124 5.54 11.29 16.89
C ARG A 124 5.18 11.58 15.43
N TRP A 125 3.92 11.38 15.04
CA TRP A 125 3.42 11.69 13.70
C TRP A 125 3.47 13.19 13.41
N ALA A 126 3.02 14.02 14.34
CA ALA A 126 3.08 15.47 14.23
C ALA A 126 4.53 15.98 14.21
N LEU A 127 5.43 15.37 14.98
CA LEU A 127 6.88 15.63 14.90
C LEU A 127 7.47 15.26 13.54
N GLN A 128 7.07 14.13 12.93
CA GLN A 128 7.55 13.75 11.59
C GLN A 128 7.03 14.67 10.48
N LYS A 129 5.82 15.21 10.64
CA LYS A 129 5.19 16.13 9.69
C LYS A 129 5.60 17.59 9.89
N LEU A 130 6.35 17.89 10.96
CA LEU A 130 6.85 19.22 11.28
C LEU A 130 8.01 19.58 10.33
N GLU A 131 7.69 19.99 9.11
CA GLU A 131 8.66 20.58 8.18
C GLU A 131 8.93 22.05 8.54
N HIS A 132 10.19 22.47 8.43
CA HIS A 132 10.63 23.81 8.80
C HIS A 132 10.28 24.79 7.66
N THR A 133 9.00 25.13 7.53
CA THR A 133 8.51 25.79 6.31
C THR A 133 8.29 27.29 6.42
N ASP A 134 8.10 27.90 7.60
CA ASP A 134 8.28 29.35 7.76
C ASP A 134 8.34 29.74 9.25
N SER A 135 9.36 30.54 9.62
CA SER A 135 9.68 31.01 10.98
C SER A 135 10.07 29.95 12.03
N MET A 136 11.34 30.01 12.44
CA MET A 136 11.93 29.18 13.50
C MET A 136 11.19 29.26 14.85
N GLN A 137 10.47 30.36 15.13
CA GLN A 137 9.73 30.52 16.37
C GLN A 137 8.46 29.66 16.44
N ASP A 138 7.74 29.52 15.34
CA ASP A 138 6.52 28.69 15.28
C ASP A 138 6.85 27.19 15.32
N TYR A 139 7.99 26.81 14.76
CA TYR A 139 8.56 25.46 14.91
C TYR A 139 8.87 25.14 16.36
N VAL A 140 9.64 26.00 17.06
CA VAL A 140 10.02 25.77 18.47
C VAL A 140 8.81 25.71 19.38
N LYS A 141 7.78 26.53 19.12
CA LYS A 141 6.53 26.54 19.88
C LYS A 141 5.72 25.26 19.67
N SER A 142 5.54 24.84 18.42
CA SER A 142 4.84 23.58 18.08
C SER A 142 5.57 22.36 18.64
N PHE A 143 6.89 22.32 18.52
CA PHE A 143 7.74 21.28 19.09
C PHE A 143 7.63 21.22 20.63
N SER A 144 7.59 22.37 21.30
CA SER A 144 7.48 22.40 22.78
C SER A 144 6.14 21.88 23.27
N VAL A 145 5.04 22.20 22.58
CA VAL A 145 3.70 21.66 22.89
C VAL A 145 3.69 20.14 22.73
N LEU A 146 4.30 19.65 21.64
CA LEU A 146 4.39 18.22 21.34
C LEU A 146 5.20 17.43 22.38
N ILE A 147 6.32 17.96 22.86
CA ILE A 147 7.15 17.29 23.89
C ILE A 147 6.48 17.27 25.27
N LEU A 148 5.60 18.23 25.57
CA LEU A 148 4.92 18.32 26.87
C LEU A 148 3.70 17.41 27.00
N ASP A 149 3.21 16.87 25.88
CA ASP A 149 2.08 15.95 25.79
C ASP A 149 2.51 14.46 25.88
N ILE A 150 3.79 14.18 26.15
CA ILE A 150 4.35 12.86 26.50
C ILE A 150 4.59 12.81 28.01
#